data_AF-A0A7V9C1J3-F1
#
_entry.id   AF-A0A7V9C1J3-F1
#
_cell.length_a   1.000
_cell.length_b   1.000
_cell.length_c   1.000
_cell.angle_alpha   90.00
_cell.angle_beta   90.00
_cell.angle_gamma   90.00
#
_symmetry.space_group_name_H-M   'P 1'
#
loop_
_entity.id
_entity.type
_entity.pdbx_description
1 polymer ?
#
loop_
_entity_poly.entity_id
_entity_poly.type
_entity_poly.pdbx_seq_one_letter_code
_entity_poly.pdbx_strand_id
1 'polypeptide(L)'
;MPDVGTRLRSGKVRELYVLDEQRLLLTASDRISTFDVILPTEIPDKGRILTGLSAFWFARTSELVPNHLLALRDDGRSLECRRLEMLPIECVVRGYL
;
A
#
# COMPACT_ATOMS: atom_id res chain seq x y z
N MET A 1 -18.82 -5.85 5.44
CA MET A 1 -17.34 -5.69 5.45
C MET A 1 -16.84 -6.63 6.52
N PRO A 2 -15.96 -7.60 6.21
CA PRO A 2 -15.38 -8.44 7.25
C PRO A 2 -14.59 -7.55 8.22
N ASP A 3 -14.36 -8.04 9.43
CA ASP A 3 -13.82 -7.38 10.61
C ASP A 3 -12.44 -6.74 10.37
N VAL A 4 -12.40 -5.59 9.67
CA VAL A 4 -11.18 -4.83 9.42
C VAL A 4 -10.98 -3.97 10.64
N GLY A 5 -9.87 -4.17 11.37
CA GLY A 5 -9.58 -3.43 12.60
C GLY A 5 -9.57 -1.90 12.41
N THR A 6 -9.40 -1.15 13.49
CA THR A 6 -9.65 0.30 13.51
C THR A 6 -8.90 1.07 12.41
N ARG A 7 -9.62 1.88 11.63
CA ARG A 7 -9.02 2.73 10.58
C ARG A 7 -8.10 3.77 11.20
N LEU A 8 -6.83 3.72 10.84
CA LEU A 8 -5.78 4.62 11.35
C LEU A 8 -5.62 5.88 10.51
N ARG A 9 -5.63 5.73 9.18
CA ARG A 9 -5.40 6.85 8.24
C ARG A 9 -6.02 6.56 6.88
N SER A 10 -6.58 7.61 6.28
CA SER A 10 -6.96 7.62 4.87
C SER A 10 -5.99 8.52 4.10
N GLY A 11 -5.32 7.94 3.11
CA GLY A 11 -4.52 8.67 2.14
C GLY A 11 -5.27 8.87 0.82
N LYS A 12 -4.63 9.58 -0.12
CA LYS A 12 -5.21 9.85 -1.46
C LYS A 12 -5.69 8.55 -2.14
N VAL A 13 -4.88 7.49 -2.10
CA VAL A 13 -5.12 6.24 -2.85
C VAL A 13 -5.03 4.96 -2.00
N ARG A 14 -4.79 5.06 -0.70
CA ARG A 14 -4.67 3.91 0.22
C ARG A 14 -5.31 4.22 1.56
N GLU A 15 -5.94 3.21 2.14
CA GLU A 15 -6.46 3.20 3.51
C GLU A 15 -5.56 2.32 4.38
N LEU A 16 -5.38 2.72 5.63
CA LEU A 16 -4.54 2.03 6.61
C LEU A 16 -5.39 1.66 7.82
N TYR A 17 -5.40 0.38 8.18
CA TYR A 17 -6.13 -0.16 9.32
C TYR A 17 -5.16 -0.84 10.30
N VAL A 18 -5.43 -0.74 11.59
CA VAL A 18 -4.67 -1.44 12.63
C VAL A 18 -5.18 -2.87 12.72
N LEU A 19 -4.29 -3.86 12.59
CA LEU A 19 -4.62 -5.26 12.88
C LEU A 19 -4.26 -5.60 14.32
N ASP A 20 -3.06 -5.17 14.76
CA ASP A 20 -2.60 -5.24 16.14
C ASP A 20 -1.47 -4.20 16.38
N GLU A 21 -0.76 -4.31 17.51
CA GLU A 21 0.32 -3.40 17.88
C GLU A 21 1.47 -3.35 16.86
N GLN A 22 1.72 -4.46 16.16
CA GLN A 22 2.88 -4.64 15.28
C GLN A 22 2.50 -4.74 13.79
N ARG A 23 1.21 -4.89 13.48
CA ARG A 23 0.73 -5.13 12.10
C ARG A 23 -0.35 -4.16 11.68
N LEU A 24 -0.26 -3.77 10.41
CA LEU A 24 -1.19 -2.90 9.72
C LEU A 24 -1.75 -3.62 8.49
N LEU A 25 -2.96 -3.26 8.11
CA LEU A 25 -3.55 -3.60 6.81
C LEU A 25 -3.53 -2.38 5.91
N LEU A 26 -2.83 -2.47 4.78
CA LEU A 26 -2.77 -1.44 3.76
C LEU A 26 -3.68 -1.83 2.59
N THR A 27 -4.78 -1.12 2.41
CA THR A 27 -5.80 -1.40 1.37
C THR A 27 -5.71 -0.35 0.27
N ALA A 28 -5.49 -0.76 -0.98
CA ALA A 28 -5.45 0.16 -2.11
C ALA A 28 -6.86 0.48 -2.66
N SER A 29 -7.15 1.74 -2.94
CA SER A 29 -8.40 2.14 -3.60
C SER A 29 -8.26 2.22 -5.12
N ASP A 30 -9.39 2.35 -5.82
CA ASP A 30 -9.43 2.60 -7.26
C ASP A 30 -9.30 4.09 -7.62
N ARG A 31 -9.23 4.96 -6.59
CA ARG A 31 -8.98 6.39 -6.72
C ARG A 31 -7.61 6.63 -7.33
N ILE A 32 -7.53 7.57 -8.27
CA ILE A 32 -6.27 8.10 -8.81
C ILE A 32 -6.13 9.56 -8.39
N SER A 33 -4.89 9.99 -8.15
CA SER A 33 -4.58 11.39 -7.86
C SER A 33 -3.46 11.88 -8.73
N THR A 34 -3.52 13.14 -9.11
CA THR A 34 -2.46 13.85 -9.82
C THR A 34 -2.24 15.17 -9.09
N PHE A 35 -0.98 15.50 -8.80
CA PHE A 35 -0.63 16.56 -7.85
C PHE A 35 -1.36 16.33 -6.51
N ASP A 36 -2.13 17.34 -6.08
CA ASP A 36 -2.87 17.32 -4.82
C ASP A 36 -4.37 17.05 -4.98
N VAL A 37 -4.80 16.64 -6.17
CA VAL A 37 -6.21 16.41 -6.48
C VAL A 37 -6.46 14.92 -6.68
N ILE A 38 -7.48 14.41 -6.00
CA ILE A 38 -8.08 13.10 -6.30
C ILE A 38 -9.06 13.32 -7.46
N LEU A 39 -8.87 12.57 -8.55
CA LEU A 39 -9.74 12.70 -9.72
C LEU A 39 -11.13 12.13 -9.41
N PRO A 40 -12.20 12.68 -10.01
CA PRO A 40 -13.57 12.25 -9.74
C PRO A 40 -13.87 10.84 -10.28
N THR A 41 -13.15 10.42 -11.32
CA THR A 41 -13.34 9.12 -11.97
C THR A 41 -12.31 8.12 -11.43
N GLU A 42 -12.80 7.02 -10.87
CA GLU A 42 -11.97 5.89 -10.45
C GLU A 42 -11.55 5.01 -11.64
N ILE A 43 -10.48 4.23 -11.47
CA ILE A 43 -10.08 3.20 -12.43
C ILE A 43 -10.41 1.84 -11.82
N PRO A 44 -11.39 1.09 -12.36
CA PRO A 44 -11.78 -0.21 -11.82
C PRO A 44 -10.60 -1.16 -11.64
N ASP A 45 -10.53 -1.82 -10.48
CA ASP A 45 -9.52 -2.81 -10.11
C ASP A 45 -8.06 -2.31 -10.06
N LYS A 46 -7.84 -1.01 -10.22
CA LYS A 46 -6.50 -0.41 -10.08
C LYS A 46 -5.86 -0.79 -8.76
N GLY A 47 -6.63 -0.77 -7.67
CA GLY A 47 -6.12 -1.14 -6.35
C GLY A 47 -5.58 -2.57 -6.30
N ARG A 48 -6.27 -3.54 -6.93
CA ARG A 48 -5.80 -4.94 -6.99
C ARG A 48 -4.51 -5.06 -7.78
N ILE A 49 -4.45 -4.44 -8.96
CA ILE A 49 -3.26 -4.50 -9.84
C ILE A 49 -2.04 -3.87 -9.15
N LEU A 50 -2.19 -2.68 -8.55
CA LEU A 50 -1.08 -1.98 -7.90
C LEU A 50 -0.64 -2.67 -6.59
N THR A 51 -1.56 -3.30 -5.88
CA THR A 51 -1.23 -4.13 -4.72
C THR A 51 -0.45 -5.38 -5.15
N GLY A 52 -0.88 -6.08 -6.19
CA GLY A 52 -0.15 -7.22 -6.76
C GLY A 52 1.26 -6.84 -7.25
N LEU A 53 1.40 -5.70 -7.95
CA LEU A 53 2.70 -5.18 -8.37
C LEU A 53 3.62 -4.86 -7.18
N SER A 54 3.06 -4.29 -6.11
CA SER A 54 3.82 -4.04 -4.88
C SER A 54 4.30 -5.36 -4.26
N ALA A 55 3.42 -6.35 -4.13
CA ALA A 55 3.75 -7.67 -3.60
C ALA A 55 4.84 -8.37 -4.42
N PHE A 56 4.74 -8.31 -5.76
CA PHE A 56 5.75 -8.85 -6.66
C PHE A 56 7.14 -8.25 -6.40
N TRP A 57 7.25 -6.92 -6.34
CA TRP A 57 8.54 -6.27 -6.13
C TRP A 57 9.12 -6.51 -4.73
N PHE A 58 8.28 -6.46 -3.68
CA PHE A 58 8.73 -6.78 -2.32
C PHE A 58 9.24 -8.21 -2.19
N ALA A 59 8.59 -9.18 -2.86
CA ALA A 59 9.09 -10.55 -2.89
C ALA A 59 10.42 -10.63 -3.66
N ARG A 60 10.50 -10.00 -4.84
CA ARG A 60 11.67 -10.06 -5.72
C ARG A 60 12.94 -9.48 -5.10
N THR A 61 12.82 -8.48 -4.23
CA THR A 61 13.96 -7.78 -3.60
C THR A 61 14.20 -8.19 -2.14
N SER A 62 13.44 -9.14 -1.61
CA SER A 62 13.51 -9.56 -0.19
C SER A 62 14.88 -10.05 0.26
N GLU A 63 15.66 -10.66 -0.64
CA GLU A 63 17.04 -11.11 -0.37
C GLU A 63 18.07 -9.97 -0.39
N LEU A 64 17.73 -8.83 -0.99
CA LEU A 64 18.62 -7.67 -1.10
C LEU A 64 18.46 -6.71 0.08
N VAL A 65 17.21 -6.50 0.53
CA VAL A 65 16.87 -5.56 1.59
C VAL A 65 15.60 -6.01 2.33
N PRO A 66 15.57 -5.94 3.67
CA PRO A 66 14.35 -6.20 4.42
C PRO A 66 13.26 -5.19 4.04
N ASN A 67 12.02 -5.65 3.98
CA ASN A 67 10.86 -4.81 3.73
C ASN A 67 9.70 -5.17 4.70
N HIS A 68 8.62 -4.40 4.62
CA HIS A 68 7.51 -4.50 5.58
C HIS A 68 6.45 -5.53 5.22
N LEU A 69 6.49 -6.15 4.04
CA LEU A 69 5.44 -7.07 3.59
C LEU A 69 5.41 -8.32 4.48
N LEU A 70 4.23 -8.69 4.96
CA LEU A 70 3.98 -9.95 5.67
C LEU A 70 3.15 -10.91 4.82
N ALA A 71 2.06 -10.42 4.22
CA ALA A 71 1.18 -11.23 3.37
C ALA A 71 0.38 -10.37 2.39
N LEU A 72 -0.01 -10.96 1.26
CA LEU A 72 -1.07 -10.47 0.39
C LEU A 72 -2.38 -11.17 0.80
N ARG A 73 -3.46 -10.41 1.00
CA ARG A 73 -4.77 -10.99 1.33
C ARG A 73 -5.46 -11.53 0.08
N ASP A 74 -6.42 -12.43 0.30
CA ASP A 74 -7.20 -13.08 -0.77
C ASP A 74 -8.04 -12.10 -1.60
N ASP A 75 -8.33 -10.91 -1.07
CA ASP A 75 -8.98 -9.83 -1.82
C ASP A 75 -8.09 -9.24 -2.92
N GLY A 76 -6.81 -9.59 -2.96
CA GLY A 76 -5.81 -9.09 -3.91
C GLY A 76 -5.56 -7.58 -3.84
N ARG A 77 -6.18 -6.87 -2.91
CA ARG A 77 -6.20 -5.40 -2.78
C ARG A 77 -5.51 -4.94 -1.49
N SER A 78 -5.40 -5.83 -0.51
CA SER A 78 -4.89 -5.55 0.81
C SER A 78 -3.58 -6.28 1.11
N LEU A 79 -2.62 -5.56 1.67
CA LEU A 79 -1.37 -6.12 2.20
C LEU A 79 -1.38 -6.09 3.72
N GLU A 80 -0.99 -7.19 4.36
CA GLU A 80 -0.52 -7.14 5.74
C GLU A 80 0.92 -6.67 5.75
N CYS A 81 1.18 -5.65 6.57
CA CYS A 81 2.50 -5.05 6.69
C CYS A 81 2.92 -4.94 8.15
N ARG A 82 4.22 -5.01 8.41
CA ARG A 82 4.81 -4.59 9.69
C ARG A 82 4.54 -3.11 9.89
N ARG A 83 4.13 -2.73 11.10
CA ARG A 83 4.04 -1.33 11.52
C ARG A 83 5.45 -0.74 11.58
N LEU A 84 5.63 0.43 10.96
CA LEU A 84 6.90 1.15 10.92
C LEU A 84 6.71 2.61 11.33
N GLU A 85 7.78 3.21 11.84
CA GLU A 85 7.92 4.66 11.91
C GLU A 85 8.39 5.17 10.54
N MET A 86 7.59 6.01 9.90
CA MET A 86 7.89 6.51 8.55
C MET A 86 8.81 7.72 8.63
N LEU A 87 9.96 7.67 7.95
CA LEU A 87 10.78 8.84 7.71
C LEU A 87 10.07 9.76 6.69
N PRO A 88 9.96 11.08 6.94
CA PRO A 88 9.25 12.01 6.06
C PRO A 88 10.13 12.43 4.85
N ILE A 89 10.68 11.46 4.12
CA ILE A 89 11.55 11.66 2.97
C ILE A 89 11.12 10.79 1.79
N GLU A 90 11.35 11.28 0.58
CA GLU A 90 11.17 10.50 -0.67
C GLU A 90 12.53 10.28 -1.33
N CYS A 91 12.91 9.02 -1.52
CA CYS A 91 14.15 8.65 -2.21
C CYS A 91 13.89 8.43 -3.71
N VAL A 92 14.41 9.31 -4.56
CA VAL A 92 14.23 9.26 -6.02
C VAL A 92 15.54 8.84 -6.71
N VAL A 93 15.47 7.80 -7.54
CA VAL A 93 16.60 7.34 -8.39
C VAL A 93 16.27 7.63 -9.85
N ARG A 94 17.19 8.27 -10.59
CA ARG A 94 17.03 8.63 -12.01
C ARG A 94 18.09 7.93 -12.85
N GLY A 95 17.67 7.09 -13.80
CA GLY A 95 18.57 6.43 -14.76
C GLY A 95 18.87 7.26 -16.02
N TYR A 96 18.09 8.32 -16.24
CA TYR A 96 18.23 9.30 -17.32
C TYR A 96 17.63 10.64 -16.88
N LEU A 97 17.90 11.73 -17.63
CA LEU A 97 17.36 13.07 -17.40
C LEU A 97 16.23 13.39 -18.39
#